data_AF-A0A533YPA4-F1
#
_entry.id   AF-A0A533YPA4-F1
#
_cell.length_a   1.000
_cell.length_b   1.000
_cell.length_c   1.000
_cell.angle_alpha   90.00
_cell.angle_beta   90.00
_cell.angle_gamma   90.00
#
_symmetry.space_group_name_H-M   'P 1'
#
loop_
_entity.id
_entity.type
_entity.pdbx_description
1 polymer ?
#
loop_
_entity_poly.entity_id
_entity_poly.type
_entity_poly.pdbx_seq_one_letter_code
_entity_poly.pdbx_strand_id
1 'polypeptide(L)' 'MLYQKQKFGTDGELAQLTDSLLRPIKQKVMKVIAAVAKEQKIQFMFDRNDQILVLLYGDPKYDYTNFVIDRLKRGGSSK' A
#
# COMPACT_ATOMS: atom_id res chain seq x y z
N MET A 1 26.80 -3.39 21.63
CA MET A 1 26.29 -3.27 20.24
C MET A 1 25.26 -4.34 19.86
N LEU A 2 25.34 -5.59 20.37
CA LEU A 2 24.38 -6.65 20.03
C LEU A 2 22.93 -6.31 20.42
N TYR A 3 22.72 -5.82 21.65
CA TYR A 3 21.41 -5.39 22.14
C TYR A 3 20.78 -4.28 21.27
N GLN A 4 21.57 -3.27 20.90
CA GLN A 4 21.11 -2.18 20.05
C GLN A 4 20.70 -2.67 18.66
N LYS A 5 21.44 -3.61 18.07
CA LYS A 5 21.07 -4.26 16.80
C LYS A 5 19.82 -5.12 16.93
N GLN A 6 19.65 -5.84 18.04
CA GLN A 6 18.44 -6.64 18.29
C GLN A 6 17.19 -5.77 18.44
N LYS A 7 17.30 -4.59 19.07
CA LYS A 7 16.17 -3.67 19.23
C LYS A 7 15.90 -2.82 17.99
N PHE A 8 16.95 -2.26 17.38
CA PHE A 8 16.86 -1.18 16.38
C PHE A 8 17.55 -1.50 15.04
N GLY A 9 18.06 -2.71 14.84
CA GLY A 9 18.54 -3.16 13.54
C GLY A 9 17.39 -3.30 12.53
N THR A 10 17.73 -3.49 11.26
CA THR A 10 16.77 -3.67 10.16
C THR A 10 15.76 -4.78 10.41
N ASP A 11 16.19 -5.87 11.04
CA ASP A 11 15.35 -7.01 11.43
C ASP A 11 15.11 -7.06 12.95
N GLY A 12 15.38 -5.95 13.64
CA GLY A 12 15.20 -5.84 15.08
C GLY A 12 13.73 -5.78 15.49
N GLU A 13 13.49 -5.87 16.79
CA GLU A 13 12.14 -5.91 17.37
C GLU A 13 11.26 -4.73 16.93
N LEU A 14 11.82 -3.52 16.79
CA LEU A 14 11.06 -2.35 16.34
C LEU A 14 10.55 -2.51 14.90
N ALA A 15 11.38 -3.02 13.99
CA ALA A 15 10.99 -3.23 12.61
C ALA A 15 9.94 -4.34 12.49
N GLN A 16 10.10 -5.43 13.24
CA GLN A 16 9.13 -6.53 13.28
C GLN A 16 7.78 -6.06 13.83
N LEU A 17 7.78 -5.30 14.93
CA LEU A 17 6.56 -4.73 15.50
C LEU A 17 5.89 -3.77 14.51
N THR A 18 6.66 -2.88 13.89
CA THR A 18 6.15 -1.95 12.87
C THR A 18 5.51 -2.71 11.71
N ASP A 19 6.16 -3.73 11.17
CA ASP A 19 5.57 -4.53 10.08
C ASP A 19 4.29 -5.24 10.55
N SER A 20 4.28 -5.85 11.73
CA SER A 20 3.10 -6.54 12.27
C SER A 20 1.89 -5.61 12.41
N LEU A 21 2.10 -4.37 12.87
CA LEU A 21 1.06 -3.36 13.02
C LEU A 21 0.57 -2.83 11.67
N LEU A 22 1.48 -2.63 10.71
CA LEU A 22 1.14 -2.13 9.38
C LEU A 22 0.54 -3.19 8.46
N ARG A 23 0.88 -4.47 8.64
CA ARG A 23 0.43 -5.60 7.81
C ARG A 23 -1.08 -5.65 7.60
N PRO A 24 -1.96 -5.57 8.63
CA PRO A 24 -3.40 -5.59 8.41
C PRO A 24 -3.89 -4.38 7.60
N ILE A 25 -3.29 -3.20 7.79
CA ILE A 25 -3.61 -1.98 7.03
C ILE A 25 -3.21 -2.16 5.58
N LYS A 26 -1.97 -2.61 5.31
CA LYS A 26 -1.48 -2.92 3.97
C LYS A 26 -2.41 -3.92 3.26
N GLN A 27 -2.81 -5.00 3.94
CA GLN A 27 -3.73 -5.98 3.37
C GLN A 27 -5.09 -5.38 3.01
N LYS A 28 -5.64 -4.50 3.86
CA LYS A 28 -6.90 -3.80 3.57
C LYS A 28 -6.77 -2.92 2.32
N VAL A 29 -5.69 -2.14 2.22
CA VAL A 29 -5.41 -1.29 1.05
C VAL A 29 -5.28 -2.13 -0.22
N MET A 30 -4.50 -3.21 -0.19
CA MET A 30 -4.32 -4.11 -1.34
C MET A 30 -5.64 -4.73 -1.83
N LYS A 31 -6.53 -5.14 -0.92
CA LYS A 31 -7.86 -5.65 -1.28
C LYS A 31 -8.68 -4.59 -2.00
N VAL A 32 -8.63 -3.34 -1.54
CA VAL A 32 -9.36 -2.25 -2.19
C VAL A 32 -8.78 -1.89 -3.55
N ILE A 33 -7.45 -1.83 -3.68
CA ILE A 33 -6.77 -1.64 -4.98
C ILE A 33 -7.26 -2.70 -5.98
N ALA A 34 -7.27 -3.98 -5.58
CA ALA A 34 -7.74 -5.06 -6.45
C ALA A 34 -9.23 -4.94 -6.83
N ALA A 35 -10.08 -4.46 -5.91
CA ALA A 35 -11.49 -4.21 -6.21
C ALA A 35 -11.66 -3.07 -7.22
N VAL A 36 -10.98 -1.94 -7.00
CA VAL A 36 -11.01 -0.80 -7.92
C VAL A 36 -10.47 -1.19 -9.30
N ALA A 37 -9.38 -1.95 -9.37
CA ALA A 37 -8.83 -2.45 -10.63
C ALA A 37 -9.87 -3.26 -11.42
N LYS A 38 -10.62 -4.16 -10.75
CA LYS A 38 -11.68 -4.93 -11.39
C LYS A 38 -12.86 -4.05 -11.84
N GLU A 39 -13.32 -3.14 -10.97
CA GLU A 39 -14.42 -2.22 -11.26
C GLU A 39 -14.11 -1.31 -12.47
N GLN A 40 -12.87 -0.84 -12.57
CA GLN A 40 -12.39 0.06 -13.63
C GLN A 40 -11.79 -0.68 -14.84
N LYS A 41 -11.82 -2.02 -14.84
CA LYS A 41 -11.25 -2.88 -15.89
C LYS A 41 -9.77 -2.59 -16.18
N ILE A 42 -8.99 -2.33 -15.13
CA ILE A 42 -7.55 -2.06 -15.19
C ILE A 42 -6.78 -3.38 -15.09
N GLN A 43 -5.87 -3.64 -16.03
CA GLN A 43 -5.05 -4.85 -16.04
C GLN A 43 -3.83 -4.74 -15.12
N PHE A 44 -3.23 -3.55 -15.02
CA PHE A 44 -2.05 -3.29 -14.20
C PHE A 44 -2.17 -1.93 -13.50
N MET A 45 -1.90 -1.92 -12.19
CA MET A 45 -1.74 -0.70 -11.41
C MET A 45 -0.33 -0.68 -10.85
N PHE A 46 0.39 0.40 -11.09
CA PHE A 46 1.74 0.62 -10.57
C PHE A 46 1.68 1.61 -9.43
N ASP A 47 2.48 1.37 -8.38
CA ASP A 47 2.67 2.34 -7.31
C ASP A 47 3.47 3.54 -7.83
N ARG A 48 2.97 4.75 -7.65
CA ARG A 48 3.71 5.94 -8.08
C ARG A 48 4.72 6.31 -7.00
N ASN A 49 5.86 5.64 -7.02
CA ASN A 49 7.02 5.97 -6.21
C ASN A 49 8.27 6.13 -7.08
N ASP A 50 9.26 6.88 -6.57
CA ASP A 50 10.51 7.15 -7.29
C ASP A 50 11.40 5.90 -7.45
N GLN A 51 11.00 4.76 -6.88
CA GLN A 51 11.72 3.49 -6.99
C GLN A 51 11.24 2.64 -8.17
N ILE A 52 10.15 3.00 -8.85
CA ILE A 52 9.69 2.28 -10.04
C ILE A 52 10.54 2.67 -11.26
N LEU A 53 11.53 1.85 -11.56
CA LEU A 53 12.45 2.04 -12.69
C LEU A 53 11.80 1.84 -14.08
N VAL A 54 10.61 1.20 -14.14
CA VAL A 54 9.95 0.82 -15.39
C VAL A 54 8.89 1.82 -15.86
N LEU A 55 8.47 2.76 -15.01
CA LEU A 55 7.41 3.73 -15.32
C LEU A 55 8.04 5.03 -15.81
N LEU A 56 8.16 5.19 -17.13
CA LEU A 56 8.74 6.39 -17.74
C LEU A 56 7.77 7.57 -17.78
N TYR A 57 6.48 7.29 -17.97
CA TYR A 57 5.42 8.29 -18.03
C TYR A 57 4.08 7.67 -17.60
N GLY A 58 3.29 8.43 -16.84
CA GLY A 58 1.91 8.09 -16.51
C GLY A 58 1.01 9.30 -16.73
N ASP A 59 0.00 9.16 -17.59
CA ASP A 59 -1.01 10.20 -17.79
C ASP A 59 -1.83 10.36 -16.49
N PRO A 60 -1.92 11.57 -15.90
CA PRO A 60 -2.64 11.82 -14.66
C PRO A 60 -4.10 11.36 -14.67
N LYS A 61 -4.74 11.22 -15.84
CA LYS A 61 -6.10 10.69 -15.94
C LYS A 61 -6.22 9.22 -15.48
N TYR A 62 -5.11 8.49 -15.42
CA TYR A 62 -5.04 7.13 -14.91
C TYR A 62 -4.54 7.06 -13.45
N ASP A 63 -4.53 8.19 -12.73
CA ASP A 63 -4.30 8.18 -11.28
C ASP A 63 -5.57 7.78 -10.54
N TYR A 64 -5.58 6.56 -10.01
CA TYR A 64 -6.73 5.99 -9.28
C TYR A 64 -6.65 6.17 -7.77
N THR A 65 -5.70 6.97 -7.25
CA THR A 65 -5.50 7.17 -5.81
C THR A 65 -6.78 7.59 -5.11
N ASN A 66 -7.49 8.58 -5.67
CA ASN A 66 -8.74 9.07 -5.09
C ASN A 66 -9.85 8.02 -5.10
N PHE A 67 -9.98 7.22 -6.16
CA PHE A 67 -10.94 6.11 -6.20
C PHE A 67 -10.68 5.07 -5.11
N VAL A 68 -9.41 4.73 -4.87
CA VAL A 68 -8.99 3.79 -3.83
C VAL A 68 -9.30 4.37 -2.43
N ILE A 69 -8.96 5.64 -2.17
CA ILE A 69 -9.24 6.32 -0.89
C ILE A 69 -10.74 6.35 -0.61
N ASP A 70 -11.51 6.72 -1.62
CA ASP A 70 -12.96 6.79 -1.56
C ASP A 70 -13.58 5.43 -1.22
N ARG A 71 -13.11 4.37 -1.89
CA ARG A 71 -13.56 3.01 -1.64
C ARG A 71 -13.18 2.52 -0.25
N LEU A 72 -11.99 2.89 0.24
CA LEU A 72 -11.53 2.62 1.62
C LEU A 72 -12.43 3.28 2.66
N LYS A 73 -12.83 4.54 2.43
CA LYS A 73 -13.74 5.29 3.31
C LYS A 73 -15.14 4.70 3.31
N ARG A 74 -15.72 4.45 2.13
CA ARG A 74 -17.09 3.91 1.98
C ARG A 74 -17.22 2.47 2.49
N GLY A 75 -16.19 1.64 2.34
CA GLY A 75 -16.15 0.28 2.91
C GLY A 75 -15.89 0.23 4.42
N GLY A 76 -15.59 1.36 5.07
CA GLY A 76 -15.45 1.48 6.53
C GLY A 76 -16.75 1.86 7.25
N SER A 77 -17.75 2.35 6.51
CA SER A 77 -19.10 2.60 7.02
C SER A 77 -19.96 1.36 6.78
N SER A 78 -19.70 0.31 7.56
CA SER A 78 -20.71 -0.74 7.69
C SER A 78 -21.87 -0.15 8.49
N LYS A 79 -23.07 -0.20 7.91
CA LYS A 79 -24.26 -0.51 8.71
C LYS A 79 -24.05 -1.83 9.45
#